data_AF-A0A7S3KTX7-F1
#
_entry.id   AF-A0A7S3KTX7-F1
#
_cell.length_a   1.000
_cell.length_b   1.000
_cell.length_c   1.000
_cell.angle_alpha   90.00
_cell.angle_beta   90.00
_cell.angle_gamma   90.00
#
_symmetry.space_group_name_H-M   'P 1'
#
loop_
_entity.id
_entity.type
_entity.pdbx_description
1 polymer ?
#
loop_
_entity_poly.entity_id
_entity_poly.type
_entity_poly.pdbx_seq_one_letter_code
_entity_poly.pdbx_strand_id
1 'polypeptide(L)'
;MCIGPHYYGHSRKQEEANFRRDTLRTISETEELKIDDSRISGDSFKTLENTSVSDSNFEKGKDGITNVSFYDPIFFLHRDNPSNENYHRIHRFLLHLALCHTVIIEETEVDNKTQISYNANSPDELALVNGARFFGYFFCKRDNQNNMIVRMENGVEESYELLNVIEFDSARKRMTVIVRCPNNDIKVMCKGADSIIYPRLKSREFVQETDESLEKFAAEGLRTLLLAEKTITEQEYYEWEERYREATLEIIDREK
;
A
#
# COMPACT_ATOMS: atom_id res chain seq x y z
N MET A 1 -5.07 -3.69 2.63
CA MET A 1 -4.83 -3.91 1.18
C MET A 1 -5.30 -5.31 0.83
N CYS A 2 -5.84 -5.49 -0.36
CA CYS A 2 -6.26 -6.78 -0.88
C CYS A 2 -5.52 -7.09 -2.19
N ILE A 3 -5.08 -8.33 -2.37
CA ILE A 3 -4.38 -8.79 -3.59
C ILE A 3 -5.30 -9.80 -4.28
N GLY A 4 -5.63 -9.52 -5.54
CA GLY A 4 -6.50 -10.38 -6.35
C GLY A 4 -5.82 -11.69 -6.75
N PRO A 5 -6.61 -12.73 -7.14
CA PRO A 5 -6.04 -13.93 -7.74
C PRO A 5 -5.35 -13.57 -9.05
N HIS A 6 -4.14 -14.10 -9.28
CA HIS A 6 -3.47 -13.96 -10.57
C HIS A 6 -4.27 -14.70 -11.65
N TYR A 7 -5.05 -13.98 -12.46
CA TYR A 7 -5.72 -14.55 -13.62
C TYR A 7 -4.82 -14.49 -14.85
N TYR A 8 -4.27 -15.63 -15.24
CA TYR A 8 -3.69 -15.83 -16.57
C TYR A 8 -4.81 -15.76 -17.62
N GLY A 9 -4.72 -14.77 -18.52
CA GLY A 9 -5.10 -14.84 -19.95
C GLY A 9 -6.51 -15.29 -20.37
N HIS A 10 -7.17 -14.38 -21.11
CA HIS A 10 -8.27 -14.61 -22.07
C HIS A 10 -9.71 -14.80 -21.54
N SER A 11 -10.44 -13.69 -21.43
CA SER A 11 -11.82 -13.49 -21.95
C SER A 11 -12.49 -12.30 -21.25
N ARG A 12 -12.12 -11.04 -21.59
CA ARG A 12 -12.63 -9.87 -20.84
C ARG A 12 -13.15 -8.70 -21.66
N LYS A 13 -13.66 -8.93 -22.88
CA LYS A 13 -14.38 -7.86 -23.61
C LYS A 13 -15.90 -7.88 -23.38
N GLN A 14 -16.48 -9.01 -22.95
CA GLN A 14 -17.92 -9.14 -22.75
C GLN A 14 -18.36 -8.78 -21.31
N GLU A 15 -17.54 -9.10 -20.30
CA GLU A 15 -17.87 -8.87 -18.88
C GLU A 15 -17.77 -7.40 -18.46
N GLU A 16 -16.78 -6.65 -18.98
CA GLU A 16 -16.63 -5.21 -18.72
C GLU A 16 -17.82 -4.39 -19.25
N ALA A 17 -18.48 -4.86 -20.32
CA ALA A 17 -19.66 -4.20 -20.90
C ALA A 17 -20.94 -4.43 -20.09
N ASN A 18 -21.03 -5.55 -19.36
CA ASN A 18 -22.19 -5.85 -18.51
C ASN A 18 -22.09 -5.13 -17.16
N PHE A 19 -20.89 -5.08 -16.56
CA PHE A 19 -20.63 -4.35 -15.32
C PHE A 19 -20.99 -2.85 -15.46
N ARG A 20 -20.61 -2.20 -16.58
CA ARG A 20 -20.93 -0.80 -16.85
C ARG A 20 -22.44 -0.50 -16.96
N ARG A 21 -23.26 -1.48 -17.39
CA ARG A 21 -24.72 -1.27 -17.51
C ARG A 21 -25.42 -1.38 -16.16
N ASP A 22 -24.96 -2.26 -15.28
CA ASP A 22 -25.57 -2.48 -13.97
C ASP A 22 -25.24 -1.35 -12.97
N THR A 23 -24.05 -0.74 -13.07
CA THR A 23 -23.69 0.43 -12.25
C THR A 23 -24.53 1.66 -12.61
N LEU A 24 -24.76 1.92 -13.90
CA LEU A 24 -25.57 3.06 -14.35
C LEU A 24 -27.05 2.94 -13.98
N ARG A 25 -27.57 1.70 -13.89
CA ARG A 25 -28.98 1.44 -13.53
C ARG A 25 -29.24 1.64 -12.03
N THR A 26 -28.25 1.35 -11.19
CA THR A 26 -28.35 1.51 -9.74
C THR A 26 -28.38 2.99 -9.32
N ILE A 27 -27.72 3.86 -10.09
CA ILE A 27 -27.71 5.31 -9.87
C ILE A 27 -29.07 5.95 -10.20
N SER A 28 -29.86 5.36 -11.11
CA SER A 28 -31.18 5.91 -11.49
C SER A 28 -32.33 5.59 -10.52
N GLU A 29 -32.13 4.70 -9.54
CA GLU A 29 -33.22 4.19 -8.69
C GLU A 29 -33.13 4.64 -7.22
N THR A 30 -32.18 5.50 -6.83
CA THR A 30 -32.08 6.00 -5.45
C THR A 30 -32.09 7.54 -5.37
N GLU A 31 -33.06 8.03 -4.57
CA GLU A 31 -33.23 9.38 -3.99
C GLU A 31 -34.11 10.42 -4.72
N GLU A 32 -35.43 10.35 -4.47
CA GLU A 32 -36.24 11.55 -4.21
C GLU A 32 -36.04 11.98 -2.74
N LEU A 33 -35.30 13.07 -2.51
CA LEU A 33 -35.31 13.81 -1.23
C LEU A 33 -35.71 15.27 -1.51
N LYS A 34 -36.88 15.64 -0.99
CA LYS A 34 -37.51 16.97 -1.12
C LYS A 34 -36.73 18.01 -0.32
N ILE A 35 -36.29 19.09 -0.97
CA ILE A 35 -35.77 20.30 -0.32
C ILE A 35 -36.78 21.44 -0.54
N ASP A 36 -37.13 22.11 0.56
CA ASP A 36 -38.04 23.26 0.67
C ASP A 36 -37.41 24.51 0.02
N ASP A 37 -38.13 25.07 -0.95
CA ASP A 37 -37.63 26.05 -1.91
C ASP A 37 -38.06 27.46 -1.47
N SER A 38 -37.33 28.05 -0.52
CA SER A 38 -37.37 29.50 -0.32
C SER A 38 -36.05 30.04 0.24
N ARG A 39 -35.32 30.74 -0.64
CA ARG A 39 -34.13 31.59 -0.40
C ARG A 39 -32.79 31.03 -0.89
N ILE A 40 -32.63 30.85 -2.20
CA ILE A 40 -31.37 31.19 -2.87
C ILE A 40 -31.71 31.85 -4.22
N SER A 41 -31.45 33.16 -4.31
CA SER A 41 -31.46 33.92 -5.55
C SER A 41 -30.47 33.30 -6.55
N GLY A 42 -30.97 32.97 -7.74
CA GLY A 42 -30.22 32.29 -8.78
C GLY A 42 -29.04 33.09 -9.31
N ASP A 43 -27.83 32.56 -9.09
CA ASP A 43 -26.76 32.58 -10.10
C ASP A 43 -25.60 31.59 -9.84
N SER A 44 -25.77 30.57 -8.98
CA SER A 44 -24.67 29.67 -8.60
C SER A 44 -24.89 28.18 -8.91
N PHE A 45 -25.96 27.82 -9.63
CA PHE A 45 -26.32 26.42 -9.89
C PHE A 45 -26.20 26.00 -11.38
N LYS A 46 -25.58 26.81 -12.24
CA LYS A 46 -25.43 26.50 -13.68
C LYS A 46 -24.02 26.12 -14.15
N THR A 47 -23.05 25.94 -13.24
CA THR A 47 -21.65 25.69 -13.63
C THR A 47 -21.16 24.26 -13.42
N LEU A 48 -22.00 23.32 -12.97
CA LEU A 48 -21.56 21.94 -12.68
C LEU A 48 -22.05 20.88 -13.68
N GLU A 49 -22.84 21.23 -14.71
CA GLU A 49 -23.31 20.28 -15.72
C GLU A 49 -22.53 20.30 -17.05
N ASN A 50 -21.47 21.11 -17.20
CA ASN A 50 -20.69 21.17 -18.44
C ASN A 50 -19.18 21.27 -18.19
N THR A 51 -18.65 20.46 -17.27
CA THR A 51 -17.25 20.05 -17.38
C THR A 51 -17.24 18.61 -17.85
N SER A 52 -17.24 18.43 -19.17
CA SER A 52 -16.71 17.21 -19.78
C SER A 52 -15.27 17.11 -19.32
N VAL A 53 -15.03 16.46 -18.17
CA VAL A 53 -13.71 15.97 -17.81
C VAL A 53 -13.41 14.97 -18.90
N SER A 54 -12.58 15.39 -19.85
CA SER A 54 -12.16 14.55 -20.95
C SER A 54 -11.57 13.27 -20.35
N ASP A 55 -12.05 12.13 -20.84
CA ASP A 55 -11.56 10.77 -20.56
C ASP A 55 -10.06 10.55 -20.93
N SER A 56 -9.30 11.62 -21.11
CA SER A 56 -7.91 11.66 -21.55
C SER A 56 -6.89 11.71 -20.41
N ASN A 57 -7.32 11.91 -19.15
CA ASN A 57 -6.41 12.04 -18.00
C ASN A 57 -6.38 10.81 -17.08
N PHE A 58 -7.01 9.70 -17.46
CA PHE A 58 -6.64 8.40 -16.90
C PHE A 58 -5.32 8.00 -17.56
N GLU A 59 -4.22 8.56 -17.06
CA GLU A 59 -2.88 8.19 -17.48
C GLU A 59 -2.78 6.66 -17.39
N LYS A 60 -2.71 6.06 -18.58
CA LYS A 60 -2.12 4.76 -18.88
C LYS A 60 -1.19 4.36 -17.74
N GLY A 61 -1.47 3.21 -17.12
CA GLY A 61 -0.66 2.68 -16.02
C GLY A 61 0.82 2.88 -16.31
N LYS A 62 1.49 3.60 -15.39
CA LYS A 62 2.91 3.97 -15.44
C LYS A 62 3.70 2.85 -16.14
N ASP A 63 4.22 3.16 -17.32
CA ASP A 63 4.75 2.19 -18.28
C ASP A 63 5.59 1.09 -17.58
N GLY A 64 5.19 -0.17 -17.74
CA GLY A 64 5.95 -1.34 -17.30
C GLY A 64 5.69 -1.86 -15.88
N ILE A 65 4.75 -1.30 -15.10
CA ILE A 65 4.37 -1.88 -13.81
C ILE A 65 3.36 -3.01 -14.01
N THR A 66 3.69 -4.22 -13.54
CA THR A 66 2.83 -5.40 -13.61
C THR A 66 2.22 -5.73 -12.24
N ASN A 67 1.20 -6.59 -12.21
CA ASN A 67 0.59 -7.12 -10.99
C ASN A 67 -0.07 -6.07 -10.07
N VAL A 68 -0.56 -4.96 -10.63
CA VAL A 68 -1.34 -3.94 -9.91
C VAL A 68 -2.61 -3.64 -10.70
N SER A 69 -3.76 -3.78 -10.05
CA SER A 69 -5.06 -3.35 -10.56
C SER A 69 -5.78 -2.63 -9.43
N PHE A 70 -5.69 -1.30 -9.44
CA PHE A 70 -6.28 -0.47 -8.42
C PHE A 70 -6.94 0.75 -9.06
N TYR A 71 -8.19 1.01 -8.71
CA TYR A 71 -8.89 2.22 -9.11
C TYR A 71 -9.88 2.62 -8.03
N ASP A 72 -9.63 3.76 -7.39
CA ASP A 72 -10.51 4.38 -6.42
C ASP A 72 -10.34 5.92 -6.53
N PRO A 73 -11.30 6.64 -7.13
CA PRO A 73 -11.23 8.10 -7.25
C PRO A 73 -11.14 8.83 -5.91
N ILE A 74 -11.76 8.30 -4.84
CA ILE A 74 -11.74 8.91 -3.51
C ILE A 74 -10.35 8.77 -2.90
N PHE A 75 -9.71 7.61 -3.10
CA PHE A 75 -8.31 7.41 -2.69
C PHE A 75 -7.39 8.49 -3.29
N PHE A 76 -7.50 8.77 -4.59
CA PHE A 76 -6.68 9.79 -5.24
C PHE A 76 -7.00 11.20 -4.72
N LEU A 77 -8.27 11.54 -4.52
CA LEU A 77 -8.67 12.82 -3.95
C LEU A 77 -8.09 13.06 -2.55
N HIS A 78 -8.05 12.02 -1.70
CA HIS A 78 -7.49 12.10 -0.35
C HIS A 78 -5.96 12.11 -0.37
N ARG A 79 -5.34 11.29 -1.23
CA ARG A 79 -3.88 11.21 -1.39
C ARG A 79 -3.30 12.52 -1.91
N ASP A 80 -3.97 13.20 -2.84
CA ASP A 80 -3.40 14.34 -3.55
C ASP A 80 -3.69 15.69 -2.85
N ASN A 81 -4.41 15.68 -1.72
CA ASN A 81 -4.78 16.86 -0.97
C ASN A 81 -4.13 16.90 0.43
N PRO A 82 -3.05 17.68 0.64
CA PRO A 82 -2.38 17.82 1.94
C PRO A 82 -3.27 18.30 3.10
N SER A 83 -4.41 18.93 2.80
CA SER A 83 -5.36 19.40 3.82
C SER A 83 -6.36 18.31 4.26
N ASN A 84 -6.41 17.18 3.56
CA ASN A 84 -7.28 16.06 3.92
C ASN A 84 -6.71 15.32 5.15
N GLU A 85 -7.58 14.94 6.08
CA GLU A 85 -7.19 14.22 7.31
C GLU A 85 -6.48 12.87 7.04
N ASN A 86 -6.78 12.23 5.91
CA ASN A 86 -6.21 10.94 5.54
C ASN A 86 -4.89 11.07 4.77
N TYR A 87 -4.50 12.27 4.33
CA TYR A 87 -3.31 12.49 3.51
C TYR A 87 -2.06 11.82 4.12
N HIS A 88 -1.72 12.17 5.36
CA HIS A 88 -0.55 11.60 6.02
C HIS A 88 -0.66 10.10 6.29
N ARG A 89 -1.88 9.59 6.52
CA ARG A 89 -2.12 8.15 6.75
C ARG A 89 -1.89 7.35 5.47
N ILE A 90 -2.38 7.85 4.33
CA ILE A 90 -2.17 7.24 3.01
C ILE A 90 -0.69 7.24 2.63
N HIS A 91 0.01 8.37 2.79
CA HIS A 91 1.44 8.45 2.47
C HIS A 91 2.27 7.50 3.35
N ARG A 92 1.97 7.39 4.66
CA ARG A 92 2.61 6.40 5.54
C ARG A 92 2.31 4.97 5.12
N PHE A 93 1.08 4.67 4.75
CA PHE A 93 0.68 3.36 4.25
C PHE A 93 1.45 2.97 2.99
N LEU A 94 1.57 3.86 2.01
CA LEU A 94 2.31 3.62 0.78
C LEU A 94 3.81 3.43 1.02
N LEU A 95 4.40 4.23 1.91
CA LEU A 95 5.78 4.06 2.33
C LEU A 95 6.01 2.71 3.03
N HIS A 96 5.08 2.26 3.85
CA HIS A 96 5.15 0.95 4.50
C HIS A 96 5.23 -0.19 3.47
N LEU A 97 4.48 -0.09 2.37
CA LEU A 97 4.55 -1.06 1.26
C LEU A 97 5.93 -1.06 0.58
N ALA A 98 6.57 0.10 0.46
CA ALA A 98 7.89 0.27 -0.15
C ALA A 98 9.07 -0.12 0.77
N LEU A 99 8.84 -0.35 2.07
CA LEU A 99 9.91 -0.63 3.04
C LEU A 99 9.78 -2.02 3.68
N CYS A 100 8.57 -2.47 3.99
CA CYS A 100 8.37 -3.74 4.70
C CYS A 100 8.33 -4.92 3.73
N HIS A 101 9.48 -5.30 3.16
CA HIS A 101 9.62 -6.44 2.24
C HIS A 101 11.07 -6.95 2.16
N THR A 102 11.29 -8.09 1.48
CA THR A 102 12.62 -8.60 1.10
C THR A 102 12.85 -8.64 -0.41
N VAL A 103 12.03 -7.92 -1.19
CA VAL A 103 12.19 -7.79 -2.66
C VAL A 103 13.61 -7.37 -3.03
N ILE A 104 14.16 -8.08 -4.02
CA ILE A 104 15.46 -7.83 -4.63
C ILE A 104 15.26 -7.13 -5.96
N ILE A 105 16.14 -6.19 -6.27
CA ILE A 105 16.14 -5.47 -7.54
C ILE A 105 17.16 -6.10 -8.47
N GLU A 106 16.75 -6.36 -9.70
CA GLU A 106 17.64 -6.71 -10.78
C GLU A 106 17.67 -5.57 -11.79
N GLU A 107 18.87 -5.15 -12.15
CA GLU A 107 19.12 -4.17 -13.20
C GLU A 107 19.62 -4.91 -14.44
N THR A 108 18.90 -4.77 -15.55
CA THR A 108 19.29 -5.33 -16.84
C THR A 108 19.47 -4.23 -17.86
N GLU A 109 20.52 -4.33 -18.67
CA GLU A 109 20.75 -3.41 -19.78
C GLU A 109 20.09 -3.97 -21.05
N VAL A 110 19.03 -3.30 -21.51
CA VAL A 110 18.33 -3.63 -22.75
C VAL A 110 18.29 -2.39 -23.62
N ASP A 111 18.81 -2.48 -24.86
CA ASP A 111 18.85 -1.36 -25.81
C ASP A 111 19.49 -0.06 -25.26
N ASN A 112 20.58 -0.19 -24.50
CA ASN A 112 21.27 0.91 -23.79
C ASN A 112 20.37 1.66 -22.78
N LYS A 113 19.36 0.97 -22.23
CA LYS A 113 18.54 1.47 -21.14
C LYS A 113 18.58 0.47 -19.99
N THR A 114 18.85 0.98 -18.78
CA THR A 114 18.73 0.22 -17.55
C THR A 114 17.25 -0.04 -17.26
N GLN A 115 16.85 -1.30 -17.30
CA GLN A 115 15.54 -1.78 -16.90
C GLN A 115 15.62 -2.36 -15.48
N ILE A 116 14.74 -1.90 -14.61
CA ILE A 116 14.64 -2.36 -13.21
C ILE A 116 13.48 -3.33 -13.07
N SER A 117 13.77 -4.57 -12.69
CA SER A 117 12.79 -5.59 -12.30
C SER A 117 12.84 -5.88 -10.80
N TYR A 118 11.67 -6.23 -10.24
CA TYR A 118 11.54 -6.66 -8.86
C TYR A 118 11.37 -8.18 -8.81
N ASN A 119 12.20 -8.83 -8.01
CA ASN A 119 12.14 -10.25 -7.73
C ASN A 119 11.80 -10.47 -6.26
N ALA A 120 10.85 -11.35 -6.01
CA ALA A 120 10.34 -11.64 -4.68
C ALA A 120 10.15 -13.14 -4.49
N ASN A 121 10.32 -13.62 -3.26
CA ASN A 121 10.05 -15.01 -2.91
C ASN A 121 8.55 -15.34 -2.86
N SER A 122 7.69 -14.32 -2.90
CA SER A 122 6.24 -14.47 -2.92
C SER A 122 5.60 -13.48 -3.89
N PRO A 123 4.58 -13.91 -4.67
CA PRO A 123 3.81 -13.02 -5.54
C PRO A 123 3.10 -11.91 -4.77
N ASP A 124 2.78 -12.12 -3.48
CA ASP A 124 2.16 -11.08 -2.64
C ASP A 124 3.10 -9.91 -2.42
N GLU A 125 4.34 -10.20 -2.05
CA GLU A 125 5.33 -9.16 -1.81
C GLU A 125 5.60 -8.36 -3.07
N LEU A 126 5.70 -9.05 -4.22
CA LEU A 126 5.87 -8.39 -5.50
C LEU A 126 4.70 -7.45 -5.82
N ALA A 127 3.45 -7.90 -5.62
CA ALA A 127 2.26 -7.08 -5.85
C ALA A 127 2.21 -5.85 -4.93
N LEU A 128 2.59 -5.99 -3.66
CA LEU A 128 2.63 -4.88 -2.70
C LEU A 128 3.68 -3.82 -3.07
N VAL A 129 4.90 -4.24 -3.42
CA VAL A 129 5.98 -3.31 -3.81
C VAL A 129 5.70 -2.66 -5.17
N ASN A 130 5.16 -3.41 -6.14
CA ASN A 130 4.66 -2.83 -7.37
C ASN A 130 3.51 -1.85 -7.12
N GLY A 131 2.64 -2.14 -6.15
CA GLY A 131 1.61 -1.21 -5.70
C GLY A 131 2.20 0.11 -5.19
N ALA A 132 3.20 0.04 -4.31
CA ALA A 132 3.92 1.23 -3.84
C ALA A 132 4.50 2.04 -5.02
N ARG A 133 5.18 1.36 -5.96
CA ARG A 133 5.73 1.96 -7.18
C ARG A 133 4.66 2.60 -8.05
N PHE A 134 3.51 1.95 -8.21
CA PHE A 134 2.35 2.49 -8.94
C PHE A 134 1.88 3.82 -8.35
N PHE A 135 1.85 3.93 -7.02
CA PHE A 135 1.51 5.17 -6.34
C PHE A 135 2.67 6.16 -6.16
N GLY A 136 3.81 5.94 -6.82
CA GLY A 136 4.94 6.88 -6.81
C GLY A 136 5.95 6.68 -5.67
N TYR A 137 5.92 5.56 -4.96
CA TYR A 137 6.90 5.18 -3.95
C TYR A 137 7.79 4.08 -4.51
N PHE A 138 8.86 4.49 -5.19
CA PHE A 138 9.73 3.59 -5.93
C PHE A 138 10.89 3.11 -5.06
N PHE A 139 10.90 1.83 -4.69
CA PHE A 139 12.06 1.21 -4.06
C PHE A 139 13.19 1.11 -5.10
N CYS A 140 14.24 1.91 -4.94
CA CYS A 140 15.31 2.08 -5.92
C CYS A 140 16.41 1.03 -5.79
N LYS A 141 16.85 0.76 -4.56
CA LYS A 141 17.95 -0.16 -4.22
C LYS A 141 18.12 -0.31 -2.72
N ARG A 142 18.90 -1.32 -2.35
CA ARG A 142 19.58 -1.41 -1.06
C ARG A 142 21.04 -1.07 -1.27
N ASP A 143 21.56 -0.06 -0.57
CA ASP A 143 22.95 0.36 -0.72
C ASP A 143 23.92 -0.50 0.11
N ASN A 144 25.22 -0.21 -0.03
CA ASN A 144 26.29 -0.95 0.67
C ASN A 144 26.28 -0.74 2.20
N GLN A 145 25.57 0.28 2.69
CA GLN A 145 25.41 0.59 4.12
C GLN A 145 24.09 0.03 4.67
N ASN A 146 23.43 -0.84 3.92
CA ASN A 146 22.17 -1.45 4.29
C ASN A 146 20.97 -0.50 4.24
N ASN A 147 21.08 0.67 3.60
CA ASN A 147 19.96 1.58 3.49
C ASN A 147 19.04 1.20 2.34
N MET A 148 17.73 1.25 2.58
CA MET A 148 16.70 1.18 1.57
C MET A 148 16.47 2.57 0.98
N ILE A 149 16.73 2.73 -0.32
CA ILE A 149 16.52 3.99 -1.01
C ILE A 149 15.14 3.98 -1.67
N VAL A 150 14.29 4.92 -1.30
CA VAL A 150 12.94 5.09 -1.88
C VAL A 150 12.86 6.43 -2.57
N ARG A 151 12.55 6.44 -3.86
CA ARG A 151 12.24 7.65 -4.62
C ARG A 151 10.75 7.92 -4.57
N MET A 152 10.40 9.09 -4.07
CA MET A 152 9.03 9.58 -3.96
C MET A 152 8.54 10.14 -5.30
N GLU A 153 7.23 10.40 -5.41
CA GLU A 153 6.61 10.89 -6.66
C GLU A 153 7.13 12.25 -7.12
N ASN A 154 7.58 13.09 -6.17
CA ASN A 154 8.23 14.37 -6.44
C ASN A 154 9.69 14.23 -6.93
N GLY A 155 10.20 13.01 -7.10
CA GLY A 155 11.56 12.71 -7.54
C GLY A 155 12.62 12.73 -6.43
N VAL A 156 12.25 13.06 -5.19
CA VAL A 156 13.19 13.07 -4.05
C VAL A 156 13.48 11.64 -3.62
N GLU A 157 14.76 11.32 -3.47
CA GLU A 157 15.20 10.05 -2.89
C GLU A 157 15.41 10.20 -1.38
N GLU A 158 14.81 9.29 -0.63
CA GLU A 158 14.96 9.20 0.82
C GLU A 158 15.66 7.89 1.17
N SER A 159 16.58 7.98 2.13
CA SER A 159 17.37 6.87 2.64
C SER A 159 16.83 6.39 3.98
N TYR A 160 16.48 5.11 4.06
CA TYR A 160 15.98 4.45 5.27
C TYR A 160 16.98 3.38 5.69
N GLU A 161 17.70 3.60 6.79
CA GLU A 161 18.65 2.62 7.32
C GLU A 161 17.88 1.39 7.81
N LEU A 162 18.14 0.24 7.22
CA LEU A 162 17.50 -1.01 7.62
C LEU A 162 18.26 -1.59 8.82
N LEU A 163 17.63 -1.51 9.99
CA LEU A 163 18.21 -1.96 11.25
C LEU A 163 18.05 -3.49 11.42
N ASN A 164 16.82 -4.00 11.23
CA ASN A 164 16.56 -5.44 11.26
C ASN A 164 15.45 -5.84 10.30
N VAL A 165 15.53 -7.08 9.83
CA VAL A 165 14.43 -7.79 9.16
C VAL A 165 14.13 -9.03 9.98
N ILE A 166 12.87 -9.20 10.35
CA ILE A 166 12.35 -10.45 10.88
C ILE A 166 11.43 -11.02 9.80
N GLU A 167 11.97 -11.96 9.03
CA GLU A 167 11.34 -12.50 7.83
C GLU A 167 9.97 -13.11 8.13
N PHE A 168 9.17 -13.28 7.08
CA PHE A 168 7.93 -14.02 7.20
C PHE A 168 8.23 -15.48 7.58
N ASP A 169 7.56 -15.96 8.61
CA ASP A 169 7.56 -17.36 9.00
C ASP A 169 6.12 -17.87 9.10
N SER A 170 5.90 -19.12 8.69
CA SER A 170 4.56 -19.75 8.66
C SER A 170 3.94 -19.91 10.06
N ALA A 171 4.76 -20.08 11.10
CA ALA A 171 4.28 -20.12 12.47
C ALA A 171 3.99 -18.70 13.00
N ARG A 172 4.79 -17.70 12.61
CA ARG A 172 4.58 -16.29 13.03
C ARG A 172 3.48 -15.56 12.25
N LYS A 173 3.23 -15.96 10.99
CA LYS A 173 2.26 -15.39 10.02
C LYS A 173 2.32 -13.87 9.86
N ARG A 174 3.53 -13.30 10.01
CA ARG A 174 3.81 -11.87 9.80
C ARG A 174 5.28 -11.67 9.43
N MET A 175 5.55 -10.57 8.76
CA MET A 175 6.89 -10.03 8.50
C MET A 175 7.05 -8.71 9.24
N THR A 176 8.27 -8.40 9.69
CA THR A 176 8.58 -7.14 10.37
C THR A 176 9.89 -6.58 9.85
N VAL A 177 9.93 -5.29 9.58
CA VAL A 177 11.17 -4.55 9.37
C VAL A 177 11.30 -3.47 10.45
N ILE A 178 12.53 -3.20 10.86
CA ILE A 178 12.86 -2.07 11.73
C ILE A 178 13.76 -1.17 10.90
N VAL A 179 13.36 0.08 10.73
CA VAL A 179 14.07 1.06 9.91
C VAL A 179 14.29 2.34 10.71
N ARG A 180 15.43 2.98 10.51
CA ARG A 180 15.63 4.37 10.91
C ARG A 180 15.31 5.28 9.72
N CYS A 181 14.38 6.19 9.95
CA CYS A 181 13.91 7.14 8.96
C CYS A 181 14.90 8.31 8.77
N PRO A 182 14.79 9.08 7.66
CA PRO A 182 15.63 10.26 7.42
C PRO A 182 15.62 11.30 8.54
N ASN A 183 14.55 11.35 9.33
CA ASN A 183 14.40 12.24 10.49
C ASN A 183 14.98 11.65 11.79
N ASN A 184 15.70 10.52 11.72
CA ASN A 184 16.26 9.73 12.82
C ASN A 184 15.25 8.94 13.68
N ASP A 185 13.95 9.03 13.41
CA ASP A 185 12.98 8.17 14.11
C ASP A 185 13.20 6.70 13.74
N ILE A 186 13.08 5.81 14.72
CA ILE A 186 13.06 4.36 14.46
C ILE A 186 11.62 3.90 14.34
N LYS A 187 11.27 3.30 13.21
CA LYS A 187 9.96 2.70 12.94
C LYS A 187 10.07 1.18 12.89
N VAL A 188 9.23 0.53 13.68
CA VAL A 188 8.91 -0.90 13.55
C VAL A 188 7.69 -1.00 12.65
N MET A 189 7.85 -1.60 11.47
CA MET A 189 6.80 -1.78 10.46
C MET A 189 6.50 -3.27 10.30
N CYS A 190 5.23 -3.65 10.36
CA CYS A 190 4.81 -5.04 10.32
C CYS A 190 3.62 -5.25 9.39
N LYS A 191 3.71 -6.28 8.54
CA LYS A 191 2.60 -6.78 7.72
C LYS A 191 2.30 -8.24 8.06
N GLY A 192 1.03 -8.62 8.19
CA GLY A 192 0.65 -10.00 8.53
C GLY A 192 -0.85 -10.25 8.61
N ALA A 193 -1.20 -11.44 9.07
CA ALA A 193 -2.59 -11.84 9.26
C ALA A 193 -3.27 -11.05 10.39
N ASP A 194 -4.55 -10.78 10.22
CA ASP A 194 -5.47 -10.14 11.17
C ASP A 194 -5.38 -10.72 12.59
N SER A 195 -5.51 -12.04 12.72
CA SER A 195 -5.41 -12.81 13.96
C SER A 195 -4.07 -12.64 14.70
N ILE A 196 -3.02 -12.21 13.99
CA ILE A 196 -1.71 -11.92 14.57
C ILE A 196 -1.56 -10.43 14.89
N ILE A 197 -2.04 -9.54 14.03
CA ILE A 197 -1.81 -8.11 14.19
C ILE A 197 -2.75 -7.51 15.24
N TYR A 198 -4.05 -7.83 15.24
CA TYR A 198 -5.01 -7.19 16.15
C TYR A 198 -4.69 -7.33 17.64
N PRO A 199 -4.26 -8.49 18.16
CA PRO A 199 -3.91 -8.61 19.58
C PRO A 199 -2.69 -7.77 20.00
N ARG A 200 -1.94 -7.20 19.04
CA ARG A 200 -0.71 -6.44 19.27
C ARG A 200 -0.90 -4.93 19.10
N LEU A 201 -2.09 -4.47 18.70
CA LEU A 201 -2.38 -3.06 18.53
C LEU A 201 -2.64 -2.38 19.88
N LYS A 202 -2.05 -1.19 20.07
CA LYS A 202 -2.34 -0.33 21.22
C LYS A 202 -3.63 0.49 21.00
N SER A 203 -3.80 1.06 19.81
CA SER A 203 -5.01 1.77 19.42
C SER A 203 -5.97 0.83 18.69
N ARG A 204 -7.27 0.99 18.92
CA ARG A 204 -8.32 0.24 18.22
C ARG A 204 -9.24 1.13 17.38
N GLU A 205 -8.84 2.38 17.13
CA GLU A 205 -9.61 3.41 16.41
C GLU A 205 -10.18 2.90 15.08
N PHE A 206 -9.38 2.22 14.27
CA PHE A 206 -9.78 1.74 12.93
C PHE A 206 -10.19 0.27 12.86
N VAL A 207 -10.21 -0.45 13.99
CA VAL A 207 -10.34 -1.91 13.96
C VAL A 207 -11.68 -2.32 13.37
N GLN A 208 -12.78 -1.70 13.80
CA GLN A 208 -14.11 -2.05 13.30
C GLN A 208 -14.26 -1.78 11.79
N GLU A 209 -13.91 -0.58 11.32
CA GLU A 209 -14.00 -0.21 9.91
C GLU A 209 -13.08 -1.08 9.03
N THR A 210 -11.92 -1.44 9.56
CA THR A 210 -10.99 -2.35 8.89
C THR A 210 -11.55 -3.77 8.81
N ASP A 211 -12.15 -4.28 9.89
CA ASP A 211 -12.79 -5.61 9.93
C ASP A 211 -13.92 -5.73 8.90
N GLU A 212 -14.81 -4.75 8.83
CA GLU A 212 -15.88 -4.71 7.84
C GLU A 212 -15.33 -4.72 6.40
N SER A 213 -14.19 -4.07 6.17
CA SER A 213 -13.51 -4.08 4.88
C SER A 213 -12.83 -5.41 4.58
N LEU A 214 -12.19 -6.04 5.58
CA LEU A 214 -11.57 -7.36 5.45
C LEU A 214 -12.60 -8.43 5.11
N GLU A 215 -13.78 -8.40 5.73
CA GLU A 215 -14.87 -9.33 5.44
C GLU A 215 -15.35 -9.21 3.99
N LYS A 216 -15.53 -7.96 3.50
CA LYS A 216 -15.89 -7.71 2.08
C LYS A 216 -14.83 -8.26 1.13
N PHE A 217 -13.56 -7.96 1.37
CA PHE A 217 -12.47 -8.45 0.53
C PHE A 217 -12.33 -9.98 0.56
N ALA A 218 -12.52 -10.60 1.72
CA ALA A 218 -12.50 -12.05 1.86
C ALA A 218 -13.68 -12.71 1.11
N ALA A 219 -14.88 -12.10 1.17
CA ALA A 219 -16.04 -12.58 0.41
C ALA A 219 -15.83 -12.53 -1.11
N GLU A 220 -15.00 -11.59 -1.59
CA GLU A 220 -14.56 -11.48 -2.99
C GLU A 220 -13.37 -12.40 -3.33
N GLY A 221 -12.88 -13.20 -2.37
CA GLY A 221 -11.77 -14.13 -2.57
C GLY A 221 -10.39 -13.45 -2.64
N LEU A 222 -10.28 -12.21 -2.17
CA LEU A 222 -9.02 -11.48 -2.16
C LEU A 222 -8.19 -11.84 -0.94
N ARG A 223 -6.87 -11.94 -1.12
CA ARG A 223 -5.95 -12.11 0.02
C ARG A 223 -5.76 -10.78 0.72
N THR A 224 -5.93 -10.78 2.03
CA THR A 224 -5.83 -9.57 2.86
C THR A 224 -4.63 -9.64 3.80
N LEU A 225 -4.02 -8.49 4.03
CA LEU A 225 -2.97 -8.30 5.03
C LEU A 225 -3.24 -7.00 5.80
N LEU A 226 -3.00 -7.05 7.10
CA LEU A 226 -2.95 -5.87 7.96
C LEU A 226 -1.53 -5.34 8.05
N LEU A 227 -1.42 -4.01 8.07
CA LEU A 227 -0.19 -3.28 8.27
C LEU A 227 -0.29 -2.51 9.59
N ALA A 228 0.76 -2.58 10.40
CA ALA A 228 0.84 -1.88 11.67
C ALA A 228 2.25 -1.33 11.86
N GLU A 229 2.36 -0.10 12.35
CA GLU A 229 3.64 0.49 12.68
C GLU A 229 3.68 1.10 14.09
N LYS A 230 4.87 1.14 14.67
CA LYS A 230 5.17 1.83 15.94
C LYS A 230 6.49 2.59 15.79
N THR A 231 6.53 3.84 16.21
CA THR A 231 7.79 4.56 16.43
C THR A 231 8.34 4.19 17.81
N ILE A 232 9.63 3.86 17.88
CA ILE A 232 10.35 3.54 19.12
C ILE A 232 11.55 4.46 19.30
N THR A 233 12.00 4.58 20.54
CA THR A 233 13.23 5.30 20.89
C THR A 233 14.48 4.46 20.58
N GLU A 234 15.63 5.12 20.48
CA GLU A 234 16.95 4.45 20.38
C GLU A 234 17.17 3.42 21.48
N GLN A 235 16.85 3.81 22.72
CA GLN A 235 17.04 2.93 23.89
C GLN A 235 16.16 1.68 23.79
N GLU A 236 14.87 1.83 23.42
CA GLU A 236 13.98 0.70 23.19
C GLU A 236 14.50 -0.23 22.09
N TYR A 237 15.12 0.33 21.03
CA TYR A 237 15.71 -0.46 19.96
C TYR A 237 16.95 -1.24 20.44
N TYR A 238 17.91 -0.59 21.10
CA TYR A 238 19.13 -1.26 21.57
C TYR A 238 18.83 -2.39 22.57
N GLU A 239 17.93 -2.15 23.53
CA GLU A 239 17.50 -3.19 24.47
C GLU A 239 16.79 -4.37 23.78
N TRP A 240 16.07 -4.10 22.70
CA TRP A 240 15.45 -5.15 21.90
C TRP A 240 16.49 -5.91 21.05
N GLU A 241 17.41 -5.20 20.41
CA GLU A 241 18.46 -5.76 19.54
C GLU A 241 19.39 -6.68 20.33
N GLU A 242 19.80 -6.28 21.53
CA GLU A 242 20.64 -7.09 22.41
C GLU A 242 19.99 -8.45 22.69
N ARG A 243 18.73 -8.44 23.15
CA ARG A 243 17.96 -9.67 23.41
C ARG A 243 17.72 -10.49 22.15
N TYR A 244 17.47 -9.83 21.01
CA TYR A 244 17.27 -10.51 19.73
C TYR A 244 18.55 -11.24 19.28
N ARG A 245 19.71 -10.58 19.42
CA ARG A 245 21.02 -11.15 19.09
C ARG A 245 21.35 -12.35 19.99
N GLU A 246 21.14 -12.23 21.29
CA GLU A 246 21.32 -13.33 22.25
C GLU A 246 20.46 -14.55 21.88
N ALA A 247 19.16 -14.35 21.66
CA ALA A 247 18.26 -15.43 21.27
C ALA A 247 18.62 -16.09 19.93
N THR A 248 19.11 -15.30 18.96
CA THR A 248 19.50 -15.82 17.64
C THR A 248 20.77 -16.68 17.74
N LEU A 249 21.72 -16.31 18.61
CA LEU A 249 22.92 -17.12 18.85
C LEU A 249 22.58 -18.46 19.52
N GLU A 250 21.62 -18.49 20.45
CA GLU A 250 21.18 -19.74 21.08
C GLU A 250 20.51 -20.71 20.11
N ILE A 251 19.78 -20.21 19.11
CA ILE A 251 19.13 -21.06 18.09
C ILE A 251 20.19 -21.74 17.23
N ILE A 252 21.22 -21.01 16.79
CA ILE A 252 22.31 -21.55 15.97
C ILE A 252 23.07 -22.66 16.71
N ASP A 253 23.22 -22.54 18.03
CA ASP A 253 23.92 -23.55 18.84
C ASP A 253 23.07 -24.80 19.11
N ARG A 254 21.74 -24.71 18.99
CA ARG A 254 20.81 -25.86 19.10
C ARG A 254 20.67 -26.66 17.80
N GLU A 255 21.06 -26.10 16.67
CA GLU A 255 21.01 -26.77 15.36
C GLU A 255 22.34 -27.47 15.00
N LYS A 256 23.34 -27.46 15.88
CA LYS A 256 24.58 -28.26 15.79
C LYS A 256 24.50 -29.54 16.59
#